data_AF-A0AAN5WYU7-F1
#
_entry.id   AF-A0AAN5WYU7-F1
#
_cell.length_a   1.000
_cell.length_b   1.000
_cell.length_c   1.000
_cell.angle_alpha   90.00
_cell.angle_beta   90.00
_cell.angle_gamma   90.00
#
_symmetry.space_group_name_H-M   'P 1'
#
loop_
_entity.id
_entity.type
_entity.pdbx_description
1 polymer ?
#
loop_
_entity_poly.entity_id
_entity_poly.type
_entity_poly.pdbx_seq_one_letter_code
_entity_poly.pdbx_strand_id
1 'polypeptide(L)'
;MSNGIVLNHHSLPFASKEDADNGLLAFFTVLKVCRASGLKILLVDEDQDKSLMGLELANGYFVRDWFASANKVAELADWCRFLKSLETKQPLFETVDIESVGDVLEVGLPGEDSGKPVLLAAFYFDTFLASFTALAAWVNSHIKAWIFEIDATPEQRDETLLNLSDSESLGVHGDALKQRRNALLSSAKDIWLQRADLFPHLTLLPNQIGTSLQGWSARQDVLLKARDALNVLESFSDKWLAGEYVEYRHEYLRDLGLAAEVSGESDSVNNDPKKKKERMFWLDDGRQVYCENHVKLPDGCRLHFYADASNKRIYVAYLGQHLTL
;
A
#
# COMPACT_ATOMS: atom_id res chain seq x y z
N MET A 1 -14.14 8.71 -6.75
CA MET A 1 -13.96 7.48 -5.98
C MET A 1 -13.05 7.80 -4.82
N SER A 2 -13.50 7.47 -3.60
CA SER A 2 -12.63 7.59 -2.42
C SER A 2 -11.49 6.58 -2.57
N ASN A 3 -10.26 7.01 -2.31
CA ASN A 3 -9.10 6.12 -2.28
C ASN A 3 -8.96 5.50 -0.88
N GLY A 4 -10.06 4.94 -0.39
CA GLY A 4 -10.22 4.52 0.99
C GLY A 4 -10.50 3.02 1.11
N ILE A 5 -10.45 2.49 2.33
CA ILE A 5 -10.89 1.15 2.74
C ILE A 5 -11.70 1.28 4.03
N VAL A 6 -12.88 0.66 4.12
CA VAL A 6 -13.75 0.81 5.28
C VAL A 6 -13.28 -0.06 6.44
N LEU A 7 -13.00 0.54 7.60
CA LEU A 7 -12.72 -0.23 8.82
C LEU A 7 -14.01 -0.90 9.31
N ASN A 8 -14.08 -2.22 9.17
CA ASN A 8 -15.23 -2.99 9.61
C ASN A 8 -15.07 -3.45 11.07
N HIS A 9 -15.30 -2.57 12.02
CA HIS A 9 -15.30 -2.94 13.44
C HIS A 9 -16.51 -3.78 13.85
N HIS A 10 -17.55 -3.90 13.01
CA HIS A 10 -18.69 -4.83 13.23
C HIS A 10 -18.29 -6.30 13.06
N SER A 11 -17.04 -6.58 12.69
CA SER A 11 -16.45 -7.91 12.66
C SER A 11 -15.82 -8.35 14.00
N LEU A 12 -15.91 -7.51 15.03
CA LEU A 12 -15.51 -7.78 16.43
C LEU A 12 -16.75 -8.08 17.30
N PRO A 13 -16.60 -8.65 18.51
CA PRO A 13 -15.37 -8.99 19.23
C PRO A 13 -14.86 -10.42 19.00
N PHE A 14 -13.59 -10.65 19.33
CA PHE A 14 -12.99 -11.96 19.52
C PHE A 14 -13.49 -12.64 20.80
N ALA A 15 -13.50 -13.97 20.79
CA ALA A 15 -13.96 -14.79 21.91
C ALA A 15 -13.04 -14.69 23.15
N SER A 16 -11.75 -14.44 22.94
CA SER A 16 -10.75 -14.35 24.00
C SER A 16 -9.65 -13.33 23.69
N LYS A 17 -8.85 -13.01 24.71
CA LYS A 17 -7.64 -12.20 24.55
C LYS A 17 -6.61 -12.86 23.62
N GLU A 18 -6.46 -14.18 23.70
CA GLU A 18 -5.50 -14.91 22.87
C GLU A 18 -5.90 -14.87 21.38
N ASP A 19 -7.20 -15.03 21.10
CA ASP A 19 -7.74 -14.88 19.75
C ASP A 19 -7.59 -13.44 19.24
N ALA A 20 -7.80 -12.45 20.12
CA ALA A 20 -7.60 -11.04 19.80
C ALA A 20 -6.15 -10.71 19.45
N ASP A 21 -5.18 -11.25 20.19
CA ASP A 21 -3.76 -11.00 19.93
C ASP A 21 -3.36 -11.54 18.55
N ASN A 22 -3.78 -12.76 18.21
CA ASN A 22 -3.50 -13.36 16.90
C ASN A 22 -4.26 -12.66 15.77
N GLY A 23 -5.55 -12.40 15.98
CA GLY A 23 -6.42 -11.76 14.99
C GLY A 23 -6.01 -10.32 14.67
N LEU A 24 -5.47 -9.58 15.66
CA LEU A 24 -4.96 -8.24 15.45
C LEU A 24 -3.72 -8.22 14.54
N LEU A 25 -2.82 -9.21 14.66
CA LEU A 25 -1.65 -9.31 13.78
C LEU A 25 -2.04 -9.64 12.34
N ALA A 26 -3.02 -10.52 12.16
CA ALA A 26 -3.59 -10.79 10.84
C ALA A 26 -4.20 -9.52 10.23
N PHE A 27 -4.97 -8.78 11.03
CA PHE A 27 -5.55 -7.51 10.61
C PHE A 27 -4.49 -6.45 10.26
N PHE A 28 -3.41 -6.31 11.04
CA PHE A 28 -2.32 -5.40 10.70
C PHE A 28 -1.59 -5.78 9.41
N THR A 29 -1.52 -7.07 9.10
CA THR A 29 -0.99 -7.53 7.81
C THR A 29 -1.86 -7.04 6.66
N VAL A 30 -3.18 -7.14 6.79
CA VAL A 30 -4.14 -6.56 5.83
C VAL A 30 -3.91 -5.05 5.68
N LEU A 31 -3.86 -4.31 6.80
CA LEU A 31 -3.65 -2.86 6.75
C LEU A 31 -2.32 -2.46 6.10
N LYS A 32 -1.23 -3.20 6.32
CA LYS A 32 0.05 -2.95 5.64
C LYS A 32 -0.10 -3.05 4.13
N VAL A 33 -0.75 -4.10 3.62
CA VAL A 33 -0.95 -4.29 2.17
C VAL A 33 -1.88 -3.21 1.59
N CYS A 34 -2.94 -2.85 2.31
CA CYS A 34 -3.84 -1.77 1.90
C CYS A 34 -3.09 -0.43 1.76
N ARG A 35 -2.24 -0.09 2.74
CA ARG A 35 -1.41 1.12 2.68
C ARG A 35 -0.38 1.08 1.55
N ALA A 36 0.28 -0.05 1.34
CA ALA A 36 1.19 -0.24 0.20
C ALA A 36 0.46 -0.16 -1.16
N SER A 37 -0.86 -0.35 -1.16
CA SER A 37 -1.74 -0.16 -2.32
C SER A 37 -2.30 1.27 -2.41
N GLY A 38 -1.93 2.15 -1.48
CA GLY A 38 -2.36 3.54 -1.41
C GLY A 38 -3.72 3.77 -0.77
N LEU A 39 -4.36 2.74 -0.20
CA LEU A 39 -5.67 2.88 0.43
C LEU A 39 -5.54 3.51 1.81
N LYS A 40 -6.38 4.50 2.08
CA LYS A 40 -6.53 5.14 3.39
C LYS A 40 -7.69 4.52 4.16
N ILE A 41 -7.60 4.42 5.48
CA ILE A 41 -8.69 3.82 6.25
C ILE A 41 -9.83 4.86 6.39
N LEU A 42 -11.05 4.43 6.11
CA LEU A 42 -12.29 5.19 6.29
C LEU A 42 -12.95 4.73 7.58
N LEU A 43 -13.33 5.69 8.42
CA LEU A 43 -14.12 5.45 9.62
C LEU A 43 -15.53 5.98 9.37
N VAL A 44 -16.51 5.13 9.65
CA VAL A 44 -17.92 5.40 9.34
C VAL A 44 -18.69 5.81 10.60
N ASP A 45 -18.39 5.19 11.75
CA ASP A 45 -19.11 5.45 12.99
C ASP A 45 -18.36 6.50 13.81
N GLU A 46 -18.95 7.69 14.00
CA GLU A 46 -18.34 8.80 14.77
C GLU A 46 -18.16 8.49 16.26
N ASP A 47 -18.96 7.55 16.79
CA ASP A 47 -18.90 7.08 18.17
C ASP A 47 -17.68 6.16 18.43
N GLN A 48 -17.02 5.68 17.38
CA GLN A 48 -15.76 4.95 17.51
C GLN A 48 -14.60 5.93 17.75
N ASP A 49 -13.70 5.57 18.66
CA ASP A 49 -12.50 6.35 18.93
C ASP A 49 -11.77 6.65 17.61
N LYS A 50 -11.37 7.91 17.39
CA LYS A 50 -10.58 8.33 16.22
C LYS A 50 -9.18 7.69 16.21
N SER A 51 -8.86 6.90 17.23
CA SER A 51 -7.67 6.08 17.40
C SER A 51 -8.00 4.60 17.35
N LEU A 52 -7.13 3.79 16.73
CA LEU A 52 -7.23 2.32 16.85
C LEU A 52 -7.08 1.87 18.30
N MET A 53 -6.41 2.66 19.16
CA MET A 53 -6.17 2.32 20.57
C MET A 53 -7.44 2.15 21.40
N GLY A 54 -8.54 2.80 20.99
CA GLY A 54 -9.84 2.71 21.65
C GLY A 54 -10.68 1.51 21.22
N LEU A 55 -10.27 0.79 20.18
CA LEU A 55 -11.02 -0.34 19.65
C LEU A 55 -10.99 -1.53 20.61
N GLU A 56 -12.18 -1.98 21.03
CA GLU A 56 -12.36 -3.17 21.87
C GLU A 56 -12.25 -4.44 21.02
N LEU A 57 -11.24 -5.26 21.32
CA LEU A 57 -10.95 -6.48 20.55
C LEU A 57 -11.67 -7.70 21.11
N ALA A 58 -11.70 -7.83 22.43
CA ALA A 58 -12.46 -8.83 23.17
C ALA A 58 -13.05 -8.16 24.41
N ASN A 59 -14.00 -8.80 25.09
CA ASN A 59 -14.67 -8.21 26.25
C ASN A 59 -13.67 -7.65 27.29
N GLY A 60 -13.65 -6.32 27.43
CA GLY A 60 -12.76 -5.57 28.33
C GLY A 60 -11.29 -5.51 27.90
N TYR A 61 -10.95 -5.92 26.67
CA TYR A 61 -9.58 -5.95 26.14
C TYR A 61 -9.47 -5.13 24.85
N PHE A 62 -8.65 -4.08 24.89
CA PHE A 62 -8.54 -3.08 23.83
C PHE A 62 -7.19 -3.12 23.13
N VAL A 63 -7.08 -2.49 21.96
CA VAL A 63 -5.80 -2.33 21.24
C VAL A 63 -4.72 -1.66 22.10
N ARG A 64 -5.09 -0.69 22.96
CA ARG A 64 -4.15 -0.08 23.93
C ARG A 64 -3.56 -1.09 24.92
N ASP A 65 -4.33 -2.10 25.31
CA ASP A 65 -3.89 -3.13 26.26
C ASP A 65 -2.94 -4.10 25.57
N TRP A 66 -3.27 -4.49 24.32
CA TRP A 66 -2.35 -5.22 23.46
C TRP A 66 -1.05 -4.45 23.29
N PHE A 67 -1.12 -3.17 22.91
CA PHE A 67 0.06 -2.34 22.68
C PHE A 67 0.96 -2.24 23.93
N ALA A 68 0.37 -2.03 25.11
CA ALA A 68 1.12 -1.95 26.37
C ALA A 68 1.87 -3.25 26.70
N SER A 69 1.31 -4.40 26.33
CA SER A 69 1.96 -5.71 26.49
C SER A 69 2.99 -6.00 25.38
N ALA A 70 2.62 -5.78 24.12
CA ALA A 70 3.42 -6.02 22.94
C ALA A 70 4.68 -5.14 22.88
N ASN A 71 4.62 -3.90 23.37
CA ASN A 71 5.77 -2.99 23.39
C ASN A 71 6.90 -3.46 24.34
N LYS A 72 6.68 -4.52 25.12
CA LYS A 72 7.69 -5.19 25.97
C LYS A 72 8.29 -6.44 25.31
N VAL A 73 7.79 -6.85 24.15
CA VAL A 73 8.18 -8.06 23.42
C VAL A 73 8.96 -7.64 22.17
N ALA A 74 10.19 -8.13 22.01
CA ALA A 74 11.08 -7.68 20.95
C ALA A 74 10.54 -8.03 19.55
N GLU A 75 9.93 -9.20 19.42
CA GLU A 75 9.33 -9.75 18.20
C GLU A 75 8.13 -8.92 17.72
N LEU A 76 7.46 -8.19 18.62
CA LEU A 76 6.30 -7.36 18.30
C LEU A 76 6.66 -5.87 18.11
N ALA A 77 7.94 -5.50 18.26
CA ALA A 77 8.38 -4.12 18.20
C ALA A 77 8.02 -3.44 16.86
N ASP A 78 8.11 -4.16 15.74
CA ASP A 78 7.76 -3.63 14.42
C ASP A 78 6.25 -3.40 14.27
N TRP A 79 5.42 -4.26 14.86
CA TRP A 79 3.97 -4.05 14.89
C TRP A 79 3.60 -2.85 15.76
N CYS A 80 4.27 -2.68 16.90
CA CYS A 80 4.11 -1.48 17.73
C CYS A 80 4.52 -0.19 17.00
N ARG A 81 5.63 -0.21 16.25
CA ARG A 81 6.05 0.92 15.39
C ARG A 81 5.04 1.18 14.28
N PHE A 82 4.54 0.13 13.63
CA PHE A 82 3.52 0.23 12.59
C PHE A 82 2.24 0.88 13.15
N LEU A 83 1.73 0.41 14.29
CA LEU A 83 0.56 1.00 14.94
C LEU A 83 0.80 2.49 15.27
N LYS A 84 1.95 2.86 15.84
CA LYS A 84 2.31 4.28 16.05
C LYS A 84 2.36 5.08 14.74
N SER A 85 2.83 4.49 13.65
CA SER A 85 2.88 5.14 12.34
C SER A 85 1.49 5.39 11.75
N LEU A 86 0.50 4.60 12.15
CA LEU A 86 -0.90 4.84 11.84
C LEU A 86 -1.36 6.07 12.66
N GLU A 87 -1.18 6.05 13.98
CA GLU A 87 -1.65 7.11 14.89
C GLU A 87 -1.04 8.50 14.63
N THR A 88 0.22 8.56 14.19
CA THR A 88 0.96 9.82 14.00
C THR A 88 0.62 10.56 12.70
N LYS A 89 0.00 9.91 11.72
CA LYS A 89 -0.44 10.55 10.48
C LYS A 89 -1.90 11.00 10.64
N GLN A 90 -2.11 12.18 11.22
CA GLN A 90 -3.46 12.71 11.44
C GLN A 90 -4.07 13.37 10.19
N PRO A 91 -5.40 13.20 9.96
CA PRO A 91 -6.27 12.26 10.67
C PRO A 91 -6.00 10.81 10.23
N LEU A 92 -5.97 9.89 11.21
CA LEU A 92 -5.74 8.45 10.99
C LEU A 92 -6.80 7.84 10.07
N PHE A 93 -8.03 8.35 10.17
CA PHE A 93 -9.17 7.98 9.37
C PHE A 93 -9.72 9.18 8.63
N GLU A 94 -10.17 8.97 7.40
CA GLU A 94 -11.08 9.91 6.76
C GLU A 94 -12.49 9.58 7.28
N THR A 95 -13.06 10.45 8.12
CA THR A 95 -14.46 10.35 8.54
C THR A 95 -15.33 10.56 7.33
N VAL A 96 -16.30 9.67 7.13
CA VAL A 96 -17.19 9.76 5.99
C VAL A 96 -18.61 10.01 6.43
N ASP A 97 -19.18 11.10 5.92
CA ASP A 97 -20.61 11.37 6.05
C ASP A 97 -21.38 10.48 5.08
N ILE A 98 -22.04 9.48 5.64
CA ILE A 98 -22.99 8.61 4.92
C ILE A 98 -24.43 8.82 5.41
N GLU A 99 -24.69 9.79 6.29
CA GLU A 99 -26.02 10.00 6.88
C GLU A 99 -27.04 10.30 5.77
N SER A 100 -26.68 11.24 4.89
CA SER A 100 -27.52 11.60 3.73
C SER A 100 -27.74 10.46 2.73
N VAL A 101 -26.87 9.45 2.70
CA VAL A 101 -27.03 8.25 1.86
C VAL A 101 -27.87 7.21 2.58
N GLY A 102 -27.72 7.09 3.90
CA GLY A 102 -28.49 6.18 4.75
C GLY A 102 -29.99 6.48 4.76
N ASP A 103 -30.38 7.72 4.48
CA ASP A 103 -31.78 8.10 4.32
C ASP A 103 -32.45 7.49 3.07
N VAL A 104 -31.64 7.09 2.07
CA VAL A 104 -32.13 6.62 0.76
C VAL A 104 -31.78 5.15 0.51
N LEU A 105 -30.72 4.66 1.16
CA LEU A 105 -30.15 3.35 0.90
C LEU A 105 -29.76 2.66 2.20
N GLU A 106 -30.16 1.41 2.33
CA GLU A 106 -29.76 0.53 3.42
C GLU A 106 -29.06 -0.72 2.88
N VAL A 107 -28.00 -1.15 3.56
CA VAL A 107 -27.20 -2.32 3.16
C VAL A 107 -26.96 -3.22 4.36
N GLY A 108 -27.36 -4.48 4.29
CA GLY A 108 -27.23 -5.43 5.41
C GLY A 108 -26.79 -6.83 5.01
N LEU A 109 -26.57 -7.68 6.02
CA LEU A 109 -26.18 -9.08 5.79
C LEU A 109 -27.42 -9.96 5.58
N PRO A 110 -27.31 -11.04 4.77
CA PRO A 110 -28.37 -12.02 4.63
C PRO A 110 -28.85 -12.57 5.98
N GLY A 111 -30.16 -12.49 6.22
CA GLY A 111 -30.78 -12.97 7.46
C GLY A 111 -30.78 -11.96 8.61
N GLU A 112 -30.26 -10.75 8.41
CA GLU A 112 -30.43 -9.62 9.32
C GLU A 112 -31.54 -8.68 8.81
N ASP A 113 -32.31 -8.13 9.75
CA ASP A 113 -33.45 -7.23 9.47
C ASP A 113 -33.05 -5.75 9.40
N SER A 114 -31.78 -5.42 9.62
CA SER A 114 -31.26 -4.06 9.65
C SER A 114 -29.90 -3.96 8.97
N GLY A 115 -29.68 -2.86 8.27
CA GLY A 115 -28.43 -2.54 7.60
C GLY A 115 -27.30 -2.21 8.57
N LYS A 116 -26.08 -2.15 8.02
CA LYS A 116 -24.87 -1.77 8.74
C LYS A 116 -24.17 -0.61 8.01
N PRO A 117 -23.82 0.48 8.72
CA PRO A 117 -23.10 1.63 8.16
C PRO A 117 -21.84 1.27 7.36
N VAL A 118 -21.07 0.31 7.86
CA VAL A 118 -19.84 -0.17 7.21
C VAL A 118 -20.09 -0.81 5.84
N LEU A 119 -21.19 -1.55 5.68
CA LEU A 119 -21.56 -2.17 4.41
C LEU A 119 -22.07 -1.11 3.43
N LEU A 120 -22.88 -0.17 3.93
CA LEU A 120 -23.35 0.98 3.16
C LEU A 120 -22.18 1.80 2.62
N ALA A 121 -21.19 2.12 3.45
CA ALA A 121 -20.00 2.84 3.03
C ALA A 121 -19.19 2.04 1.99
N ALA A 122 -18.97 0.74 2.21
CA ALA A 122 -18.22 -0.10 1.28
C ALA A 122 -18.89 -0.16 -0.09
N PHE A 123 -20.22 -0.30 -0.11
CA PHE A 123 -21.02 -0.28 -1.33
C PHE A 123 -20.98 1.10 -2.02
N TYR A 124 -21.28 2.17 -1.28
CA TYR A 124 -21.39 3.53 -1.81
C TYR A 124 -20.07 4.06 -2.39
N PHE A 125 -18.95 3.78 -1.72
CA PHE A 125 -17.63 4.19 -2.20
C PHE A 125 -17.00 3.22 -3.19
N ASP A 126 -17.68 2.12 -3.53
CA ASP A 126 -17.15 1.02 -4.33
C ASP A 126 -15.76 0.59 -3.83
N THR A 127 -15.70 0.19 -2.55
CA THR A 127 -14.44 -0.10 -1.88
C THR A 127 -14.46 -1.35 -1.01
N PHE A 128 -13.27 -1.74 -0.55
CA PHE A 128 -13.07 -2.89 0.32
C PHE A 128 -13.53 -2.60 1.74
N LEU A 129 -14.01 -3.64 2.40
CA LEU A 129 -14.03 -3.76 3.85
C LEU A 129 -12.65 -4.26 4.32
N ALA A 130 -12.16 -3.73 5.44
CA ALA A 130 -11.09 -4.31 6.23
C ALA A 130 -11.71 -4.93 7.49
N SER A 131 -11.85 -6.25 7.51
CA SER A 131 -12.51 -6.96 8.61
C SER A 131 -11.51 -7.74 9.47
N PHE A 132 -11.87 -7.91 10.74
CA PHE A 132 -11.30 -8.91 11.62
C PHE A 132 -11.92 -10.29 11.32
N THR A 133 -11.21 -11.35 11.66
CA THR A 133 -11.66 -12.73 11.48
C THR A 133 -12.40 -13.28 12.71
N ALA A 134 -12.78 -12.43 13.66
CA ALA A 134 -13.40 -12.85 14.92
C ALA A 134 -14.77 -13.54 14.72
N LEU A 135 -15.50 -13.10 13.69
CA LEU A 135 -16.86 -13.54 13.40
C LEU A 135 -16.91 -14.16 11.99
N ALA A 136 -17.47 -15.36 11.89
CA ALA A 136 -17.50 -16.17 10.66
C ALA A 136 -18.14 -15.46 9.45
N ALA A 137 -19.12 -14.58 9.69
CA ALA A 137 -19.78 -13.80 8.65
C ALA A 137 -18.81 -12.91 7.85
N TRP A 138 -17.65 -12.56 8.43
CA TRP A 138 -16.71 -11.58 7.89
C TRP A 138 -15.38 -12.17 7.42
N VAL A 139 -15.24 -13.49 7.45
CA VAL A 139 -13.99 -14.16 7.05
C VAL A 139 -13.86 -14.21 5.52
N ASN A 140 -14.97 -14.31 4.79
CA ASN A 140 -14.94 -14.48 3.34
C ASN A 140 -14.43 -13.22 2.61
N SER A 141 -13.67 -13.43 1.53
CA SER A 141 -13.17 -12.35 0.66
C SER A 141 -14.29 -11.60 -0.08
N HIS A 142 -15.46 -12.21 -0.17
CA HIS A 142 -16.66 -11.67 -0.80
C HIS A 142 -17.82 -11.80 0.19
N ILE A 143 -18.37 -10.67 0.59
CA ILE A 143 -19.49 -10.58 1.54
C ILE A 143 -20.76 -10.41 0.73
N LYS A 144 -21.69 -11.36 0.87
CA LYS A 144 -23.04 -11.18 0.34
C LYS A 144 -23.74 -10.14 1.19
N ALA A 145 -24.36 -9.17 0.54
CA ALA A 145 -25.16 -8.15 1.18
C ALA A 145 -26.45 -7.96 0.41
N TRP A 146 -27.52 -7.63 1.11
CA TRP A 146 -28.71 -7.10 0.47
C TRP A 146 -28.62 -5.58 0.41
N ILE A 147 -29.18 -5.01 -0.64
CA ILE A 147 -29.34 -3.58 -0.86
C ILE A 147 -30.83 -3.27 -0.88
N PHE A 148 -31.25 -2.32 -0.06
CA PHE A 148 -32.62 -1.85 0.02
C PHE A 148 -32.68 -0.37 -0.29
N GLU A 149 -33.37 -0.01 -1.37
CA GLU A 149 -33.62 1.38 -1.76
C GLU A 149 -34.92 1.85 -1.09
N ILE A 150 -34.80 2.79 -0.15
CA ILE A 150 -35.89 3.24 0.72
C ILE A 150 -36.93 4.05 -0.06
N ASP A 151 -36.49 4.84 -1.05
CA ASP A 151 -37.32 5.74 -1.85
C ASP A 151 -37.84 5.13 -3.16
N ALA A 152 -37.37 3.94 -3.53
CA ALA A 152 -37.79 3.24 -4.73
C ALA A 152 -38.95 2.27 -4.45
N THR A 153 -39.47 1.64 -5.50
CA THR A 153 -40.37 0.49 -5.30
C THR A 153 -39.57 -0.53 -4.47
N PRO A 154 -40.08 -1.05 -3.34
CA PRO A 154 -39.29 -1.83 -2.39
C PRO A 154 -38.83 -3.14 -3.03
N GLU A 155 -37.68 -3.06 -3.68
CA GLU A 155 -37.01 -4.18 -4.32
C GLU A 155 -35.66 -4.32 -3.64
N GLN A 156 -35.58 -5.37 -2.83
CA GLN A 156 -34.31 -5.80 -2.27
C GLN A 156 -33.54 -6.53 -3.37
N ARG A 157 -32.29 -6.14 -3.58
CA ARG A 157 -31.39 -6.83 -4.50
C ARG A 157 -30.15 -7.33 -3.76
N ASP A 158 -29.65 -8.48 -4.19
CA ASP A 158 -28.43 -9.05 -3.65
C ASP A 158 -27.21 -8.50 -4.37
N GLU A 159 -26.20 -8.13 -3.60
CA GLU A 159 -24.90 -7.67 -4.09
C GLU A 159 -23.76 -8.39 -3.38
N THR A 160 -22.57 -8.26 -3.95
CA THR A 160 -21.35 -8.80 -3.38
C THR A 160 -20.35 -7.68 -3.11
N LEU A 161 -19.98 -7.53 -1.84
CA LEU A 161 -18.99 -6.55 -1.39
C LEU A 161 -17.62 -7.19 -1.21
N LEU A 162 -16.58 -6.43 -1.51
CA LEU A 162 -15.21 -6.90 -1.42
C LEU A 162 -14.71 -6.77 0.02
N ASN A 163 -14.05 -7.80 0.53
CA ASN A 163 -13.56 -7.83 1.90
C ASN A 163 -12.13 -8.36 1.99
N LEU A 164 -11.34 -7.73 2.85
CA LEU A 164 -9.98 -8.09 3.18
C LEU A 164 -9.93 -8.41 4.68
N SER A 165 -9.75 -9.68 5.00
CA SER A 165 -9.81 -10.23 6.35
C SER A 165 -8.50 -10.91 6.76
N ASP A 166 -7.74 -11.40 5.78
CA ASP A 166 -6.58 -12.27 5.97
C ASP A 166 -5.69 -12.34 4.72
N SER A 167 -4.69 -13.23 4.72
CA SER A 167 -3.79 -13.42 3.57
C SER A 167 -4.46 -14.05 2.35
N GLU A 168 -5.50 -14.86 2.54
CA GLU A 168 -6.21 -15.51 1.43
C GLU A 168 -7.02 -14.47 0.64
N SER A 169 -7.79 -13.64 1.34
CA SER A 169 -8.54 -12.53 0.75
C SER A 169 -7.63 -11.49 0.06
N LEU A 170 -6.44 -11.21 0.61
CA LEU A 170 -5.43 -10.41 -0.07
C LEU A 170 -4.95 -11.05 -1.39
N GLY A 171 -4.79 -12.37 -1.42
CA GLY A 171 -4.44 -13.12 -2.63
C GLY A 171 -5.52 -13.03 -3.70
N VAL A 172 -6.79 -13.20 -3.30
CA VAL A 172 -7.97 -13.09 -4.18
C VAL A 172 -8.07 -11.70 -4.82
N HIS A 173 -7.84 -10.64 -4.05
CA HIS A 173 -8.00 -9.26 -4.48
C HIS A 173 -6.72 -8.57 -4.95
N GLY A 174 -5.61 -9.30 -5.03
CA GLY A 174 -4.28 -8.74 -5.26
C GLY A 174 -4.18 -7.91 -6.55
N ASP A 175 -4.84 -8.33 -7.62
CA ASP A 175 -4.81 -7.58 -8.89
C ASP A 175 -5.65 -6.31 -8.83
N ALA A 176 -6.80 -6.33 -8.15
CA ALA A 176 -7.61 -5.13 -7.92
C ALA A 176 -6.84 -4.10 -7.07
N LEU A 177 -6.13 -4.55 -6.02
CA LEU A 177 -5.26 -3.71 -5.20
C LEU A 177 -4.12 -3.08 -6.02
N LYS A 178 -3.44 -3.87 -6.86
CA LYS A 178 -2.41 -3.36 -7.79
C LYS A 178 -2.99 -2.33 -8.77
N GLN A 179 -4.18 -2.57 -9.32
CA GLN A 179 -4.85 -1.65 -10.24
C GLN A 179 -5.16 -0.31 -9.56
N ARG A 180 -5.69 -0.33 -8.33
CA ARG A 180 -5.94 0.88 -7.54
C ARG A 180 -4.67 1.67 -7.28
N ARG A 181 -3.61 1.01 -6.81
CA ARG A 181 -2.29 1.64 -6.65
C ARG A 181 -1.79 2.27 -7.94
N ASN A 182 -1.91 1.55 -9.06
CA ASN A 182 -1.44 2.01 -10.36
C ASN A 182 -2.24 3.19 -10.91
N ALA A 183 -3.53 3.30 -10.58
CA ALA A 183 -4.36 4.47 -10.89
C ALA A 183 -3.88 5.73 -10.16
N LEU A 184 -3.38 5.59 -8.92
CA LEU A 184 -2.76 6.69 -8.16
C LEU A 184 -1.41 7.14 -8.73
N LEU A 185 -0.83 6.37 -9.64
CA LEU A 185 0.50 6.60 -10.22
C LEU A 185 0.40 6.77 -11.74
N SER A 186 -0.70 7.38 -12.21
CA SER A 186 -1.01 7.50 -13.64
C SER A 186 -0.22 8.60 -14.35
N SER A 187 0.25 9.61 -13.62
CA SER A 187 1.12 10.68 -14.16
C SER A 187 2.46 10.77 -13.41
N ALA A 188 3.45 11.40 -14.05
CA ALA A 188 4.76 11.61 -13.44
C ALA A 188 4.68 12.52 -12.21
N LYS A 189 3.75 13.49 -12.22
CA LYS A 189 3.43 14.32 -11.07
C LYS A 189 2.87 13.49 -9.91
N ASP A 190 1.98 12.54 -10.19
CA ASP A 190 1.42 11.68 -9.14
C ASP A 190 2.46 10.75 -8.55
N ILE A 191 3.32 10.14 -9.39
CA ILE A 191 4.48 9.37 -8.92
C ILE A 191 5.33 10.20 -7.97
N TRP A 192 5.63 11.46 -8.34
CA TRP A 192 6.40 12.34 -7.49
C TRP A 192 5.66 12.64 -6.18
N LEU A 193 4.40 13.04 -6.22
CA LEU A 193 3.63 13.41 -5.02
C LEU A 193 3.41 12.25 -4.06
N GLN A 194 3.12 11.05 -4.58
CA GLN A 194 2.79 9.86 -3.78
C GLN A 194 4.03 9.08 -3.30
N ARG A 195 5.24 9.44 -3.74
CA ARG A 195 6.46 8.63 -3.52
C ARG A 195 6.73 8.27 -2.07
N ALA A 196 6.44 9.16 -1.12
CA ALA A 196 6.73 8.93 0.30
C ALA A 196 5.79 7.90 0.93
N ASP A 197 4.57 7.78 0.41
CA ASP A 197 3.57 6.84 0.90
C ASP A 197 3.61 5.51 0.15
N LEU A 198 3.87 5.53 -1.17
CA LEU A 198 3.85 4.34 -2.03
C LEU A 198 5.22 3.69 -2.25
N PHE A 199 6.32 4.42 -2.04
CA PHE A 199 7.69 3.89 -2.17
C PHE A 199 8.55 4.18 -0.93
N PRO A 200 8.09 3.82 0.29
CA PRO A 200 8.81 4.15 1.53
C PRO A 200 10.20 3.51 1.62
N HIS A 201 10.43 2.38 0.96
CA HIS A 201 11.72 1.68 0.98
C HIS A 201 12.67 2.18 -0.13
N LEU A 202 12.17 2.91 -1.11
CA LEU A 202 12.99 3.62 -2.09
C LEU A 202 13.41 5.01 -1.58
N THR A 203 14.47 5.55 -2.19
CA THR A 203 14.81 6.98 -2.13
C THR A 203 14.88 7.52 -3.55
N LEU A 204 13.87 8.28 -3.96
CA LEU A 204 13.88 8.99 -5.24
C LEU A 204 14.60 10.33 -5.04
N LEU A 205 15.76 10.49 -5.67
CA LEU A 205 16.61 11.66 -5.46
C LEU A 205 15.94 12.94 -6.01
N PRO A 206 15.72 13.99 -5.17
CA PRO A 206 14.93 15.15 -5.56
C PRO A 206 15.49 15.97 -6.72
N ASN A 207 16.82 16.11 -6.77
CA ASN A 207 17.48 16.99 -7.74
C ASN A 207 17.73 16.32 -9.09
N GLN A 208 17.31 15.07 -9.28
CA GLN A 208 17.53 14.32 -10.51
C GLN A 208 16.24 13.67 -11.00
N ILE A 209 15.89 12.47 -10.57
CA ILE A 209 14.60 11.85 -10.95
C ILE A 209 13.41 12.74 -10.57
N GLY A 210 13.50 13.50 -9.46
CA GLY A 210 12.47 14.47 -9.11
C GLY A 210 12.26 15.53 -10.18
N THR A 211 13.34 16.09 -10.72
CA THR A 211 13.28 17.03 -11.85
C THR A 211 12.74 16.36 -13.12
N SER A 212 13.18 15.13 -13.42
CA SER A 212 12.67 14.36 -14.58
C SER A 212 11.16 14.13 -14.51
N LEU A 213 10.63 13.76 -13.34
CA LEU A 213 9.21 13.51 -13.15
C LEU A 213 8.39 14.81 -13.19
N GLN A 214 8.91 15.91 -12.65
CA GLN A 214 8.23 17.21 -12.70
C GLN A 214 8.20 17.82 -14.11
N GLY A 215 9.24 17.59 -14.90
CA GLY A 215 9.37 18.05 -16.29
C GLY A 215 9.06 16.97 -17.33
N TRP A 216 8.29 15.93 -16.98
CA TRP A 216 8.13 14.75 -17.82
C TRP A 216 7.51 15.08 -19.19
N SER A 217 8.20 14.69 -20.26
CA SER A 217 7.78 14.95 -21.64
C SER A 217 7.81 13.72 -22.54
N ALA A 218 8.29 12.57 -22.04
CA ALA A 218 8.31 11.33 -22.80
C ALA A 218 6.91 10.68 -22.87
N ARG A 219 6.77 9.69 -23.75
CA ARG A 219 5.49 9.02 -24.00
C ARG A 219 4.94 8.32 -22.73
N GLN A 220 3.62 8.19 -22.68
CA GLN A 220 2.92 7.62 -21.53
C GLN A 220 3.30 6.15 -21.27
N ASP A 221 3.55 5.35 -22.31
CA ASP A 221 3.98 3.96 -22.16
C ASP A 221 5.35 3.83 -21.47
N VAL A 222 6.27 4.76 -21.73
CA VAL A 222 7.56 4.84 -21.02
C VAL A 222 7.35 5.10 -19.54
N LEU A 223 6.45 6.03 -19.20
CA LEU A 223 6.12 6.35 -17.81
C LEU A 223 5.49 5.17 -17.09
N LEU A 224 4.55 4.46 -17.73
CA LEU A 224 3.92 3.28 -17.15
C LEU A 224 4.95 2.17 -16.89
N LYS A 225 5.90 1.96 -17.80
CA LYS A 225 7.01 1.01 -17.58
C LYS A 225 7.97 1.46 -16.47
N ALA A 226 8.22 2.76 -16.34
CA ALA A 226 9.00 3.30 -15.23
C ALA A 226 8.28 3.10 -13.88
N ARG A 227 6.97 3.35 -13.82
CA ARG A 227 6.13 3.05 -12.65
C ARG A 227 6.19 1.56 -12.29
N ASP A 228 6.07 0.66 -13.26
CA ASP A 228 6.14 -0.77 -13.01
C ASP A 228 7.51 -1.17 -12.45
N ALA A 229 8.60 -0.57 -12.96
CA ALA A 229 9.94 -0.76 -12.41
C ALA A 229 10.06 -0.25 -10.96
N LEU A 230 9.53 0.95 -10.65
CA LEU A 230 9.51 1.48 -9.28
C LEU A 230 8.74 0.57 -8.32
N ASN A 231 7.58 0.06 -8.73
CA ASN A 231 6.79 -0.88 -7.93
C ASN A 231 7.58 -2.18 -7.61
N VAL A 232 8.36 -2.70 -8.57
CA VAL A 232 9.17 -3.91 -8.34
C VAL A 232 10.38 -3.60 -7.47
N LEU A 233 11.06 -2.46 -7.67
CA LEU A 233 12.17 -2.02 -6.84
C LEU A 233 11.74 -1.81 -5.38
N GLU A 234 10.55 -1.26 -5.16
CA GLU A 234 9.95 -1.08 -3.83
C GLU A 234 9.69 -2.44 -3.16
N SER A 235 9.03 -3.36 -3.86
CA SER A 235 8.79 -4.74 -3.38
C SER A 235 10.10 -5.47 -3.05
N PHE A 236 11.12 -5.30 -3.89
CA PHE A 236 12.44 -5.85 -3.63
C PHE A 236 13.07 -5.25 -2.37
N SER A 237 13.00 -3.93 -2.21
CA SER A 237 13.61 -3.22 -1.08
C SER A 237 12.96 -3.58 0.26
N ASP A 238 11.63 -3.76 0.28
CA ASP A 238 10.90 -4.25 1.46
C ASP A 238 11.37 -5.66 1.87
N LYS A 239 11.39 -6.60 0.91
CA LYS A 239 11.90 -7.97 1.12
C LYS A 239 13.37 -8.00 1.52
N TRP A 240 14.18 -7.13 0.95
CA TRP A 240 15.60 -7.03 1.28
C TRP A 240 15.81 -6.57 2.72
N LEU A 241 15.07 -5.53 3.13
CA LEU A 241 15.07 -5.02 4.50
C LEU A 241 14.60 -6.10 5.50
N ALA A 242 13.58 -6.87 5.15
CA ALA A 242 13.08 -8.01 5.93
C ALA A 242 14.07 -9.19 6.00
N GLY A 243 15.15 -9.16 5.22
CA GLY A 243 16.20 -10.19 5.23
C GLY A 243 15.93 -11.39 4.33
N GLU A 244 14.93 -11.33 3.45
CA GLU A 244 14.69 -12.39 2.45
C GLU A 244 15.82 -12.48 1.41
N TYR A 245 16.51 -11.36 1.16
CA TYR A 245 17.67 -11.29 0.29
C TYR A 245 18.93 -10.91 1.09
N VAL A 246 20.06 -11.54 0.75
CA VAL A 246 21.37 -11.22 1.36
C VAL A 246 21.97 -9.96 0.72
N GLU A 247 21.82 -9.83 -0.60
CA GLU A 247 22.39 -8.75 -1.40
C GLU A 247 21.50 -8.43 -2.59
N TYR A 248 21.85 -7.38 -3.33
CA TYR A 248 21.20 -7.04 -4.58
C TYR A 248 21.73 -7.89 -5.75
N ARG A 249 20.81 -8.44 -6.57
CA ARG A 249 21.10 -9.11 -7.85
C ARG A 249 20.01 -8.78 -8.86
N HIS A 250 20.37 -8.68 -10.15
CA HIS A 250 19.41 -8.34 -11.22
C HIS A 250 18.31 -9.39 -11.35
N GLU A 251 18.64 -10.65 -11.10
CA GLU A 251 17.74 -11.81 -11.15
C GLU A 251 16.54 -11.63 -10.23
N TYR A 252 16.75 -11.11 -9.02
CA TYR A 252 15.68 -10.95 -8.03
C TYR A 252 14.58 -9.99 -8.50
N LEU A 253 14.92 -8.98 -9.31
CA LEU A 253 13.90 -8.10 -9.89
C LEU A 253 13.05 -8.82 -10.95
N ARG A 254 13.65 -9.74 -11.73
CA ARG A 254 12.92 -10.58 -12.68
C ARG A 254 12.01 -11.57 -11.96
N ASP A 255 12.49 -12.19 -10.89
CA ASP A 255 11.70 -13.13 -10.07
C ASP A 255 10.49 -12.44 -9.42
N LEU A 256 10.62 -11.15 -9.10
CA LEU A 256 9.53 -10.29 -8.64
C LEU A 256 8.64 -9.73 -9.76
N GLY A 257 8.86 -10.17 -11.00
CA GLY A 257 8.00 -9.87 -12.15
C GLY A 257 8.38 -8.64 -12.96
N LEU A 258 9.60 -8.10 -12.83
CA LEU A 258 10.05 -7.01 -13.71
C LEU A 258 10.23 -7.52 -15.13
N ALA A 259 9.33 -7.11 -16.03
CA ALA A 259 9.38 -7.47 -17.44
C ALA A 259 10.50 -6.75 -18.21
N ALA A 260 10.96 -5.60 -17.72
CA ALA A 260 12.04 -4.83 -18.35
C ALA A 260 13.40 -5.43 -18.05
N GLU A 261 14.32 -5.36 -19.02
CA GLU A 261 15.70 -5.81 -18.81
C GLU A 261 16.42 -4.87 -17.82
N VAL A 262 17.20 -5.46 -16.92
CA VAL A 262 18.07 -4.75 -15.99
C VAL A 262 19.51 -5.17 -16.26
N SER A 263 20.40 -4.19 -16.33
CA SER A 263 21.83 -4.41 -16.55
C SER A 263 22.67 -3.35 -15.85
N GLY A 264 23.95 -3.64 -15.67
CA GLY A 264 24.96 -2.65 -15.32
C GLY A 264 25.51 -1.94 -16.56
N GLU A 265 26.44 -1.03 -16.34
CA GLU A 265 27.17 -0.36 -17.43
C GLU A 265 28.22 -1.28 -18.06
N SER A 266 28.49 -1.06 -19.34
CA SER A 266 29.52 -1.80 -20.07
C SER A 266 30.93 -1.37 -19.68
N ASP A 267 31.92 -2.20 -20.00
CA ASP A 267 33.34 -1.87 -19.81
C ASP A 267 33.75 -0.58 -20.55
N SER A 268 33.15 -0.29 -21.70
CA SER A 268 33.43 0.93 -22.46
C SER A 268 32.99 2.20 -21.72
N VAL A 269 31.93 2.13 -20.92
CA VAL A 269 31.46 3.22 -20.07
C VAL A 269 32.28 3.27 -18.78
N ASN A 270 32.51 2.11 -18.15
CA ASN A 270 33.23 1.99 -16.88
C ASN A 270 34.69 2.49 -16.97
N ASN A 271 35.33 2.27 -18.13
CA ASN A 271 36.73 2.65 -18.37
C ASN A 271 36.90 4.09 -18.90
N ASP A 272 35.80 4.80 -19.22
CA ASP A 272 35.84 6.21 -19.63
C ASP A 272 35.42 7.12 -18.47
N PRO A 273 36.35 7.92 -17.89
CA PRO A 273 36.04 8.79 -16.76
C PRO A 273 34.93 9.82 -17.02
N LYS A 274 34.77 10.29 -18.28
CA LYS A 274 33.74 11.27 -18.62
C LYS A 274 32.36 10.62 -18.60
N LYS A 275 32.23 9.43 -19.21
CA LYS A 275 30.96 8.68 -19.25
C LYS A 275 30.55 8.18 -17.88
N LYS A 276 31.54 7.71 -17.10
CA LYS A 276 31.32 7.33 -15.71
C LYS A 276 30.81 8.50 -14.86
N LYS A 277 31.35 9.70 -15.05
CA LYS A 277 30.93 10.92 -14.33
C LYS A 277 29.46 11.26 -14.53
N GLU A 278 28.89 11.03 -15.71
CA GLU A 278 27.45 11.27 -15.97
C GLU A 278 26.53 10.37 -15.14
N ARG A 279 27.05 9.24 -14.63
CA ARG A 279 26.33 8.27 -13.80
C ARG A 279 26.71 8.39 -12.31
N MET A 280 27.43 9.44 -11.95
CA MET A 280 27.75 9.76 -10.56
C MET A 280 26.69 10.72 -10.02
N PHE A 281 25.97 10.29 -9.00
CA PHE A 281 24.87 11.05 -8.42
C PHE A 281 25.14 11.34 -6.94
N TRP A 282 24.68 12.50 -6.48
CA TRP A 282 24.79 12.89 -5.07
C TRP A 282 23.57 12.38 -4.30
N LEU A 283 23.84 11.66 -3.23
CA LEU A 283 22.84 11.28 -2.24
C LEU A 283 22.57 12.46 -1.29
N ASP A 284 21.45 12.39 -0.56
CA ASP A 284 21.05 13.43 0.40
C ASP A 284 22.03 13.55 1.58
N ASP A 285 22.82 12.51 1.86
CA ASP A 285 23.87 12.50 2.88
C ASP A 285 25.22 13.10 2.40
N GLY A 286 25.26 13.60 1.16
CA GLY A 286 26.45 14.19 0.57
C GLY A 286 27.45 13.18 0.00
N ARG A 287 27.17 11.87 0.01
CA ARG A 287 27.98 10.89 -0.73
C ARG A 287 27.71 10.99 -2.22
N GLN A 288 28.76 10.82 -3.02
CA GLN A 288 28.63 10.63 -4.46
C GLN A 288 28.71 9.14 -4.78
N VAL A 289 27.68 8.60 -5.44
CA VAL A 289 27.60 7.17 -5.78
C VAL A 289 27.51 6.94 -7.27
N TYR A 290 28.03 5.80 -7.71
CA TYR A 290 27.96 5.36 -9.09
C TYR A 290 26.69 4.53 -9.32
N CYS A 291 25.73 5.08 -10.05
CA CYS A 291 24.47 4.40 -10.40
C CYS A 291 24.62 3.67 -11.73
N GLU A 292 25.39 2.58 -11.73
CA GLU A 292 25.63 1.77 -12.93
C GLU A 292 24.41 0.92 -13.33
N ASN A 293 23.63 0.49 -12.34
CA ASN A 293 22.46 -0.35 -12.58
C ASN A 293 21.35 0.48 -13.20
N HIS A 294 20.74 -0.05 -14.25
CA HIS A 294 19.64 0.61 -14.91
C HIS A 294 18.61 -0.36 -15.47
N VAL A 295 17.35 0.06 -15.42
CA VAL A 295 16.24 -0.60 -16.12
C VAL A 295 16.13 -0.01 -17.51
N LYS A 296 16.08 -0.87 -18.53
CA LYS A 296 15.89 -0.47 -19.93
C LYS A 296 14.41 -0.23 -20.22
N LEU A 297 14.08 1.01 -20.56
CA LEU A 297 12.72 1.44 -20.92
C LEU A 297 12.61 1.66 -22.44
N PRO A 298 11.39 1.78 -22.99
CA PRO A 298 11.20 2.11 -24.40
C PRO A 298 11.84 3.46 -24.79
N ASP A 299 12.03 3.67 -26.09
CA ASP A 299 12.61 4.90 -26.70
C ASP A 299 14.01 5.27 -26.18
N GLY A 300 14.81 4.28 -25.82
CA GLY A 300 16.15 4.51 -25.29
C GLY A 300 16.16 5.08 -23.87
N CYS A 301 15.00 5.20 -23.21
CA CYS A 301 14.95 5.67 -21.83
C CYS A 301 15.56 4.66 -20.86
N ARG A 302 16.07 5.18 -19.73
CA ARG A 302 16.72 4.43 -18.66
C ARG A 302 16.26 4.94 -17.30
N LEU A 303 16.05 4.02 -16.38
CA LEU A 303 15.89 4.32 -14.95
C LEU A 303 17.15 3.84 -14.23
N HIS A 304 18.02 4.76 -13.81
CA HIS A 304 19.26 4.41 -13.09
C HIS A 304 19.04 4.41 -11.59
N PHE A 305 19.66 3.46 -10.90
CA PHE A 305 19.59 3.34 -9.46
C PHE A 305 20.90 2.79 -8.86
N TYR A 306 21.04 2.99 -7.55
CA TYR A 306 22.11 2.46 -6.73
C TYR A 306 21.52 1.62 -5.60
N ALA A 307 22.00 0.40 -5.44
CA ALA A 307 21.62 -0.50 -4.35
C ALA A 307 22.66 -0.40 -3.22
N ASP A 308 22.30 0.27 -2.13
CA ASP A 308 23.15 0.40 -0.95
C ASP A 308 23.00 -0.83 -0.06
N ALA A 309 23.95 -1.75 -0.14
CA ALA A 309 23.95 -2.97 0.66
C ALA A 309 24.05 -2.73 2.17
N SER A 310 24.65 -1.61 2.60
CA SER A 310 24.83 -1.32 4.02
C SER A 310 23.50 -0.97 4.69
N ASN A 311 22.68 -0.20 3.97
CA ASN A 311 21.38 0.27 4.45
C ASN A 311 20.21 -0.54 3.87
N LYS A 312 20.50 -1.52 3.01
CA LYS A 312 19.53 -2.32 2.25
C LYS A 312 18.48 -1.45 1.55
N ARG A 313 18.95 -0.39 0.89
CA ARG A 313 18.09 0.63 0.30
C ARG A 313 18.43 0.88 -1.16
N ILE A 314 17.41 1.11 -1.98
CA ILE A 314 17.59 1.52 -3.37
C ILE A 314 17.40 3.03 -3.52
N TYR A 315 18.41 3.68 -4.08
CA TYR A 315 18.39 5.08 -4.48
C TYR A 315 18.11 5.17 -5.97
N VAL A 316 16.97 5.71 -6.35
CA VAL A 316 16.63 5.93 -7.77
C VAL A 316 17.08 7.32 -8.15
N ALA A 317 18.05 7.39 -9.06
CA ALA A 317 18.77 8.62 -9.35
C ALA A 317 18.26 9.30 -10.63
N TYR A 318 18.01 8.56 -11.69
CA TYR A 318 17.70 9.17 -12.99
C TYR A 318 16.57 8.42 -13.68
N LEU A 319 15.72 9.17 -14.37
CA LEU A 319 14.75 8.66 -15.31
C LEU A 319 14.73 9.57 -16.53
N GLY A 320 15.04 9.04 -17.71
CA GLY A 320 15.09 9.85 -18.94
C GLY A 320 15.83 9.13 -20.06
N GLN A 321 16.23 9.88 -21.08
CA GLN A 321 16.98 9.36 -22.23
C GLN A 321 18.32 8.74 -21.83
N HIS A 322 18.83 7.87 -22.67
CA HIS A 322 20.15 7.26 -22.46
C HIS A 322 21.22 8.34 -22.28
N LEU A 323 22.04 8.22 -21.22
CA LEU A 323 23.20 9.07 -20.98
C LEU A 323 24.28 8.85 -22.07
N THR A 324 25.28 9.72 -22.18
CA THR A 324 26.26 9.61 -23.27
C THR A 324 26.99 8.26 -23.22
N LEU A 325 27.12 7.64 -24.41
CA LEU A 325 27.71 6.32 -24.64
C LEU A 325 29.21 6.33 -24.91
#